data_AF-A0A7S0H938-F1
#
_entry.id   AF-A0A7S0H938-F1
#
_cell.length_a   1.000
_cell.length_b   1.000
_cell.length_c   1.000
_cell.angle_alpha   90.00
_cell.angle_beta   90.00
_cell.angle_gamma   90.00
#
_symmetry.space_group_name_H-M   'P 1'
#
loop_
_entity.id
_entity.type
_entity.pdbx_description
1 polymer ?
#
loop_
_entity_poly.entity_id
_entity_poly.type
_entity_poly.pdbx_seq_one_letter_code
_entity_poly.pdbx_strand_id
1 'polypeptide(L)'
;VLKHGTLILVTGSGFPPNSLLSGVACKFEGQTSFLQAATFISSTRLRCYSPKLTLTSSYQDYSMVLSFDSESNLLAGSLLVKIFRVPEISTVYPTILSVVGGATLTVTGSNFVQT
;
A
#
# COMPACT_ATOMS: atom_id res chain seq x y z
N VAL A 1 4.93 -0.45 -16.43
CA VAL A 1 5.40 0.57 -15.45
C VAL A 1 4.20 1.35 -14.96
N LEU A 2 3.74 1.12 -13.74
CA LEU A 2 2.65 1.90 -13.15
C LEU A 2 3.16 3.35 -12.98
N LYS A 3 2.57 4.31 -13.69
CA LYS A 3 2.98 5.74 -13.63
C LYS A 3 2.68 6.37 -12.25
N HIS A 4 1.78 5.76 -11.47
CA HIS A 4 1.40 6.14 -10.11
C HIS A 4 1.40 4.87 -9.23
N GLY A 5 1.56 4.99 -7.91
CA GLY A 5 1.57 3.84 -6.99
C GLY A 5 0.22 3.10 -6.91
N THR A 6 0.04 2.24 -5.90
CA THR A 6 -1.23 1.53 -5.67
C THR A 6 -2.32 2.51 -5.30
N LEU A 7 -3.49 2.41 -5.94
CA LEU A 7 -4.68 3.21 -5.60
C LEU A 7 -5.19 2.82 -4.21
N ILE A 8 -5.33 3.81 -3.33
CA ILE A 8 -5.86 3.64 -1.98
C ILE A 8 -7.15 4.45 -1.86
N LEU A 9 -8.26 3.75 -1.58
CA LEU A 9 -9.55 4.37 -1.28
C LEU A 9 -9.72 4.40 0.24
N VAL A 10 -9.74 5.60 0.80
CA VAL A 10 -9.96 5.81 2.24
C VAL A 10 -11.44 6.10 2.47
N THR A 11 -12.08 5.32 3.34
CA THR A 11 -13.49 5.47 3.71
C THR A 11 -13.62 5.98 5.14
N GLY A 12 -14.54 6.91 5.37
CA GLY A 12 -14.79 7.50 6.68
C GLY A 12 -16.00 8.43 6.65
N SER A 13 -15.98 9.49 7.45
CA SER A 13 -17.06 10.47 7.55
C SER A 13 -16.54 11.87 7.85
N GLY A 14 -17.24 12.90 7.34
CA GLY A 14 -16.93 14.30 7.62
C GLY A 14 -15.67 14.84 6.94
N PHE A 15 -15.21 14.22 5.85
CA PHE A 15 -14.05 14.74 5.12
C PHE A 15 -14.38 16.12 4.51
N PRO A 16 -13.51 17.13 4.72
CA PRO A 16 -13.71 18.44 4.13
C PRO A 16 -13.34 18.43 2.64
N PRO A 17 -14.03 19.22 1.80
CA PRO A 17 -13.60 19.47 0.43
C PRO A 17 -12.18 20.05 0.39
N ASN A 18 -11.38 19.62 -0.58
CA ASN A 18 -9.97 20.03 -0.76
C ASN A 18 -9.76 21.55 -0.96
N SER A 19 -10.81 22.36 -1.08
CA SER A 19 -10.74 23.80 -1.27
C SER A 19 -10.73 24.62 0.03
N LEU A 20 -10.93 24.00 1.20
CA LEU A 20 -11.13 24.72 2.47
C LEU A 20 -9.92 24.65 3.43
N LEU A 21 -8.98 23.74 3.19
CA LEU A 21 -7.74 23.54 3.95
C LEU A 21 -6.65 23.23 2.91
N SER A 22 -5.36 23.38 3.22
CA SER A 22 -4.20 23.27 2.32
C SER A 22 -3.96 21.89 1.64
N GLY A 23 -5.03 21.18 1.27
CA GLY A 23 -5.06 19.83 0.76
C GLY A 23 -5.11 18.80 1.88
N VAL A 24 -5.93 17.76 1.73
CA VAL A 24 -5.81 16.56 2.56
C VAL A 24 -4.70 15.69 1.98
N ALA A 25 -3.92 15.04 2.83
CA ALA A 25 -2.86 14.14 2.42
C ALA A 25 -2.88 12.82 3.18
N CYS A 26 -2.47 11.75 2.51
CA CYS A 26 -2.16 10.47 3.10
C CYS A 26 -0.67 10.44 3.46
N LYS A 27 -0.37 10.38 4.75
CA LYS A 27 1.00 10.27 5.26
C LYS A 27 1.30 8.82 5.60
N PHE A 28 2.41 8.31 5.08
CA PHE A 28 2.94 6.98 5.37
C PHE A 28 4.15 7.15 6.28
N GLU A 29 4.04 6.68 7.52
CA GLU A 29 5.05 6.78 8.55
C GLU A 29 5.72 5.42 8.74
N GLY A 30 7.01 5.35 8.43
CA GLY A 30 7.88 4.20 8.68
C GLY A 30 9.27 4.68 9.08
N GLN A 31 10.33 4.07 8.53
CA GLN A 31 11.70 4.59 8.70
C GLN A 31 11.87 5.99 8.10
N THR A 32 11.16 6.26 7.00
CA THR A 32 11.03 7.58 6.39
C THR A 32 9.54 7.89 6.24
N SER A 33 9.20 9.18 6.33
CA SER A 33 7.82 9.64 6.19
C SER A 33 7.57 10.14 4.77
N PHE A 34 6.48 9.69 4.16
CA PHE A 34 6.08 10.09 2.81
C PHE A 34 4.69 10.71 2.83
N LEU A 35 4.54 11.88 2.22
CA LEU A 35 3.27 12.56 2.07
C LEU A 35 2.75 12.35 0.64
N GLN A 36 1.49 11.95 0.50
CA GLN A 36 0.82 11.78 -0.79
C GLN A 36 -0.47 12.58 -0.81
N ALA A 37 -0.64 13.43 -1.83
CA ALA A 37 -1.84 14.24 -1.95
C ALA A 37 -3.10 13.37 -2.06
N ALA A 38 -4.13 13.70 -1.30
CA ALA A 38 -5.44 13.06 -1.37
C ALA A 38 -6.36 13.85 -2.31
N THR A 39 -7.07 13.13 -3.17
CA THR A 39 -8.22 13.68 -3.91
C THR A 39 -9.48 13.47 -3.09
N PHE A 40 -10.18 14.55 -2.75
CA PHE A 40 -11.51 14.49 -2.20
C PHE A 40 -12.48 13.91 -3.25
N ILE A 41 -13.21 12.85 -2.88
CA ILE A 41 -14.30 12.30 -3.70
C ILE A 41 -15.64 12.72 -3.11
N SER A 42 -15.80 12.58 -1.79
CA SER A 42 -17.01 12.96 -1.05
C SER A 42 -16.69 13.10 0.44
N SER A 43 -17.64 13.58 1.24
CA SER A 43 -17.51 13.66 2.70
C SER A 43 -17.23 12.32 3.38
N THR A 44 -17.34 11.19 2.67
CA THR A 44 -17.07 9.84 3.18
C THR A 44 -15.94 9.12 2.47
N ARG A 45 -15.35 9.71 1.42
CA ARG A 45 -14.34 9.05 0.59
C ARG A 45 -13.21 9.99 0.15
N LEU A 46 -11.97 9.54 0.34
CA LEU A 46 -10.76 10.14 -0.20
C LEU A 46 -10.03 9.13 -1.07
N ARG A 47 -9.27 9.62 -2.05
CA ARG A 47 -8.41 8.82 -2.92
C ARG A 47 -6.97 9.26 -2.79
N CYS A 48 -6.08 8.31 -2.52
CA CYS A 48 -4.64 8.51 -2.48
C CYS A 48 -3.94 7.47 -3.36
N TYR A 49 -2.65 7.67 -3.59
CA TYR A 49 -1.77 6.66 -4.17
C TYR A 49 -0.66 6.33 -3.17
N SER A 50 -0.22 5.08 -3.15
CA SER A 50 0.96 4.72 -2.35
C SER A 50 2.20 5.44 -2.90
N PRO A 51 3.13 5.89 -2.04
CA PRO A 51 4.41 6.41 -2.49
C PRO A 51 5.24 5.30 -3.15
N LYS A 52 6.28 5.69 -3.90
CA LYS A 52 7.35 4.77 -4.27
C LYS A 52 8.22 4.54 -3.05
N LEU A 53 8.20 3.31 -2.54
CA LEU A 53 8.93 2.92 -1.35
C LEU A 53 10.08 1.98 -1.71
N THR A 54 11.22 2.20 -1.10
CA THR A 54 12.35 1.29 -1.17
C THR A 54 12.35 0.43 0.09
N LEU A 55 12.03 -0.84 -0.06
CA LEU A 55 11.99 -1.79 1.05
C LEU A 55 13.39 -2.38 1.29
N THR A 56 13.82 -2.53 2.53
CA THR A 56 15.08 -3.24 2.87
C THR A 56 14.88 -4.74 3.09
N SER A 57 13.63 -5.18 3.18
CA SER A 57 13.18 -6.56 3.42
C SER A 57 12.09 -6.96 2.41
N SER A 58 11.60 -8.20 2.48
CA SER A 58 10.48 -8.69 1.64
C SER A 58 9.16 -7.96 1.94
N TYR A 59 8.96 -7.55 3.20
CA TYR A 59 7.86 -6.68 3.62
C TYR A 59 8.29 -5.72 4.74
N GLN A 60 7.57 -4.61 4.87
CA GLN A 60 7.69 -3.65 5.97
C GLN A 60 6.32 -3.12 6.39
N ASP A 61 6.21 -2.77 7.68
CA ASP A 61 5.04 -2.12 8.24
C ASP A 61 5.18 -0.59 8.15
N TYR A 62 4.10 0.07 7.72
CA TYR A 62 3.94 1.51 7.73
C TYR A 62 2.65 1.86 8.48
N SER A 63 2.67 2.94 9.26
CA SER A 63 1.44 3.57 9.76
C SER A 63 0.95 4.55 8.70
N MET A 64 -0.28 4.38 8.24
CA MET A 64 -0.94 5.34 7.36
C MET A 64 -1.87 6.23 8.19
N VAL A 65 -1.65 7.54 8.12
CA VAL A 65 -2.44 8.55 8.80
C VAL A 65 -2.93 9.60 7.80
N LEU A 66 -4.09 10.21 8.06
CA LEU A 66 -4.55 11.36 7.28
C LEU A 66 -4.01 12.64 7.89
N SER A 67 -3.52 13.55 7.05
CA SER A 67 -3.11 14.90 7.42
C SER A 67 -4.02 15.91 6.73
N PHE A 68 -4.55 16.88 7.50
CA PHE A 68 -5.49 17.90 7.02
C PHE A 68 -4.86 19.29 6.87
N ASP A 69 -3.55 19.38 7.08
CA ASP A 69 -2.73 20.56 6.92
C ASP A 69 -1.51 20.25 6.05
N SER A 70 -0.99 21.24 5.33
CA SER A 70 0.20 21.07 4.49
C SER A 70 1.47 20.73 5.29
N GLU A 71 1.41 20.79 6.63
CA GLU A 71 2.54 20.63 7.55
C GLU A 71 2.46 19.38 8.45
N SER A 72 1.48 18.50 8.26
CA SER A 72 1.35 17.22 8.98
C SER A 72 1.13 17.29 10.50
N ASN A 73 0.62 18.40 11.03
CA ASN A 73 0.37 18.57 12.46
C ASN A 73 -1.05 18.15 12.88
N LEU A 74 -2.01 18.15 11.93
CA LEU A 74 -3.37 17.67 12.17
C LEU A 74 -3.55 16.26 11.61
N LEU A 75 -3.23 15.27 12.45
CA LEU A 75 -3.32 13.86 12.10
C LEU A 75 -4.63 13.23 12.58
N ALA A 76 -5.28 12.42 11.76
CA ALA A 76 -6.44 11.62 12.15
C ALA A 76 -6.33 10.16 11.71
N GLY A 77 -6.69 9.27 12.63
CA GLY A 77 -6.62 7.83 12.46
C GLY A 77 -5.18 7.31 12.36
N SER A 78 -5.01 6.00 12.54
CA SER A 78 -3.81 5.28 12.16
C SER A 78 -4.22 3.89 11.72
N LEU A 79 -3.79 3.51 10.52
CA LEU A 79 -3.96 2.17 9.99
C LEU A 79 -2.60 1.56 9.72
N LEU A 80 -2.36 0.37 10.28
CA LEU A 80 -1.18 -0.41 9.91
C LEU A 80 -1.34 -0.95 8.49
N VAL A 81 -0.41 -0.59 7.62
CA VAL A 81 -0.34 -1.02 6.24
C VAL A 81 0.94 -1.82 6.03
N LYS A 82 0.78 -3.07 5.58
CA LYS A 82 1.89 -3.92 5.16
C LYS A 82 2.22 -3.67 3.70
N ILE A 83 3.47 -3.32 3.44
CA ILE A 83 3.97 -3.07 2.09
C ILE A 83 5.00 -4.13 1.77
N PHE A 84 4.79 -4.85 0.68
CA PHE A 84 5.61 -5.97 0.28
C PHE A 84 6.19 -5.79 -1.12
N ARG A 85 7.33 -6.41 -1.36
CA ARG A 85 7.91 -6.55 -2.69
C ARG A 85 7.07 -7.54 -3.50
N VAL A 86 6.92 -7.28 -4.80
CA VAL A 86 6.23 -8.23 -5.68
C VAL A 86 6.94 -9.59 -5.60
N PRO A 87 6.21 -10.70 -5.35
CA PRO A 87 6.79 -12.03 -5.33
C PRO A 87 7.32 -12.38 -6.73
N GLU A 88 8.52 -12.96 -6.77
CA GLU A 88 9.17 -13.37 -8.01
C GLU A 88 9.37 -14.88 -7.97
N ILE A 89 8.79 -15.59 -8.94
CA ILE A 89 8.97 -17.04 -9.07
C ILE A 89 10.22 -17.28 -9.91
N SER A 90 11.14 -18.09 -9.38
CA SER A 90 12.35 -18.49 -10.08
C SER A 90 12.19 -19.87 -10.73
N THR A 91 11.67 -20.86 -9.99
CA THR A 91 11.45 -22.20 -10.53
C THR A 91 10.22 -22.87 -9.93
N VAL A 92 9.68 -23.83 -10.67
CA VAL A 92 8.60 -24.72 -10.24
C VAL A 92 9.02 -26.15 -10.54
N TYR A 93 8.90 -27.05 -9.56
CA TYR A 93 9.29 -28.45 -9.69
C TYR A 93 8.30 -29.38 -8.96
N PRO A 94 7.96 -30.57 -9.52
CA PRO A 94 8.34 -31.06 -10.84
C PRO A 94 7.63 -30.31 -11.99
N THR A 95 8.27 -30.26 -13.15
CA THR A 95 7.73 -29.59 -14.36
C THR A 95 6.84 -30.50 -15.21
N ILE A 96 6.79 -31.80 -14.89
CA ILE A 96 5.99 -32.80 -15.58
C ILE A 96 5.12 -33.50 -14.54
N LEU A 97 3.81 -33.55 -14.80
CA LEU A 97 2.80 -34.07 -13.90
C LEU A 97 1.92 -35.12 -14.57
N SER A 98 1.35 -36.01 -13.75
CA SER A 98 0.33 -36.97 -14.20
C SER A 98 -1.01 -36.27 -14.43
N VAL A 99 -1.73 -36.68 -15.47
CA VAL A 99 -3.11 -36.23 -15.75
C VAL A 99 -4.09 -36.59 -14.64
N VAL A 100 -3.75 -37.58 -13.81
CA VAL A 100 -4.54 -38.01 -12.65
C VAL A 100 -4.53 -36.96 -11.53
N GLY A 101 -3.54 -36.06 -11.50
CA GLY A 101 -3.38 -35.05 -10.46
C GLY A 101 -2.78 -35.59 -9.16
N GLY A 102 -2.81 -34.78 -8.09
CA GLY A 102 -2.34 -35.15 -6.75
C GLY A 102 -0.85 -34.91 -6.45
N ALA A 103 -0.09 -34.38 -7.41
CA ALA A 103 1.31 -34.05 -7.20
C ALA A 103 1.49 -32.73 -6.42
N THR A 104 2.40 -32.74 -5.45
CA THR A 104 2.84 -31.52 -4.76
C THR A 104 3.89 -30.80 -5.60
N LEU A 105 3.69 -29.51 -5.84
CA LEU A 105 4.65 -28.64 -6.51
C LEU A 105 5.44 -27.84 -5.49
N THR A 106 6.75 -27.83 -5.67
CA THR A 106 7.68 -26.93 -4.99
C THR A 106 7.92 -25.72 -5.88
N VAL A 107 7.57 -24.55 -5.39
CA VAL A 107 7.86 -23.26 -6.04
C VAL A 107 9.01 -22.60 -5.28
N THR A 108 10.06 -22.24 -6.00
CA THR A 108 11.16 -21.43 -5.43
C THR A 108 11.17 -20.05 -6.08
N GLY A 109 11.60 -19.06 -5.32
CA GLY A 109 11.48 -17.66 -5.70
C GLY A 109 11.93 -16.72 -4.59
N SER A 110 11.67 -15.43 -4.79
CA SER A 110 11.97 -14.37 -3.82
C SER A 110 10.71 -13.60 -3.46
N ASN A 111 10.78 -12.88 -2.33
CA ASN A 111 9.70 -12.03 -1.81
C ASN A 111 8.37 -12.76 -1.53
N PHE A 112 8.38 -14.06 -1.28
CA PHE A 112 7.21 -14.75 -0.72
C PHE A 112 6.95 -14.24 0.70
N VAL A 113 5.73 -13.76 0.92
CA VAL A 113 5.29 -13.27 2.23
C VAL A 113 4.36 -14.32 2.81
N GLN A 114 4.62 -14.71 4.06
CA GLN A 114 3.71 -15.56 4.82
C GLN A 114 2.50 -14.72 5.25
N THR A 115 1.31 -15.10 4.79
CA THR A 115 0.04 -14.47 5.16
C THR A 115 -0.64 -15.23 6.27
#